data_AF-A0A6B0JJN0-F1
#
_entry.id   AF-A0A6B0JJN0-F1
#
_cell.length_a   1.000
_cell.length_b   1.000
_cell.length_c   1.000
_cell.angle_alpha   90.00
_cell.angle_beta   90.00
_cell.angle_gamma   90.00
#
_symmetry.space_group_name_H-M   'P 1'
#
loop_
_entity.id
_entity.type
_entity.pdbx_description
1 polymer ?
#
loop_
_entity_poly.entity_id
_entity_poly.type
_entity_poly.pdbx_seq_one_letter_code
_entity_poly.pdbx_strand_id
1 'polypeptide(L)'
;MIISKKKGFSLFETMVVIAIMTILMMAAISSFTFYYKTFAETRLTNLQKLIEYGVIKARTDNKTVIVCAATPDSFDGTGKLDGNSFACANSTSWVDDPIVAFESADGTDIYNGAEDTIIANMPQGHGGHIYVNLAGNPSSIRINPNGFMATGNGNITYCDKSNKYQAALITNLVGRVVYTDSPTKDGGGLYTCE
;
A
#
# COMPACT_ATOMS: atom_id res chain seq x y z
N MET A 1 -64.07 16.70 7.46
CA MET A 1 -63.45 15.97 8.59
C MET A 1 -62.72 14.77 8.02
N ILE A 2 -61.39 14.81 7.89
CA ILE A 2 -60.61 13.73 7.28
C ILE A 2 -60.28 12.73 8.39
N ILE A 3 -60.96 11.58 8.39
CA ILE A 3 -60.67 10.47 9.29
C ILE A 3 -59.35 9.83 8.81
N SER A 4 -58.27 10.12 9.53
CA SER A 4 -56.99 9.44 9.32
C SER A 4 -57.08 8.03 9.91
N LYS A 5 -57.22 7.01 9.06
CA LYS A 5 -57.12 5.60 9.48
C LYS A 5 -55.68 5.34 9.95
N LYS A 6 -55.48 5.17 11.26
CA LYS A 6 -54.21 4.64 11.79
C LYS A 6 -54.05 3.21 11.28
N LYS A 7 -53.27 3.02 10.21
CA LYS A 7 -52.84 1.70 9.75
C LYS A 7 -51.78 1.19 10.74
N GLY A 8 -52.19 0.30 11.65
CA GLY A 8 -51.25 -0.46 12.46
C GLY A 8 -50.71 -1.63 11.64
N PHE A 9 -49.40 -1.88 11.72
CA PHE A 9 -48.79 -3.08 11.16
C PHE A 9 -49.35 -4.32 11.87
N SER A 10 -49.64 -5.37 11.12
CA SER A 10 -49.97 -6.67 11.70
C SER A 10 -48.74 -7.23 12.42
N LEU A 11 -48.93 -7.87 13.58
CA LEU A 11 -47.86 -8.51 14.35
C LEU A 11 -47.06 -9.51 13.49
N PHE A 12 -47.75 -10.20 12.58
CA PHE A 12 -47.13 -11.11 11.62
C PHE A 12 -46.25 -10.38 10.58
N GLU A 13 -46.71 -9.24 10.09
CA GLU A 13 -45.96 -8.42 9.13
C GLU A 13 -44.66 -7.90 9.75
N THR A 14 -44.71 -7.48 11.02
CA THR A 14 -43.49 -7.09 11.75
C THR A 14 -42.51 -8.25 11.93
N MET A 15 -42.99 -9.47 12.20
CA MET A 15 -42.12 -10.64 12.32
C MET A 15 -41.43 -10.98 10.99
N VAL A 16 -42.17 -10.92 9.88
CA VAL A 16 -41.61 -11.17 8.55
C VAL A 16 -40.57 -10.12 8.19
N VAL A 17 -40.84 -8.83 8.47
CA VAL A 17 -39.88 -7.75 8.19
C VAL A 17 -38.62 -7.89 9.03
N ILE A 18 -38.73 -8.21 10.32
CA ILE A 18 -37.56 -8.42 11.19
C ILE A 18 -36.76 -9.64 10.70
N ALA A 19 -37.42 -10.73 10.31
CA ALA A 19 -36.75 -11.92 9.79
C ALA A 19 -36.00 -11.65 8.47
N ILE A 20 -36.58 -10.86 7.55
CA ILE A 20 -35.89 -10.46 6.32
C ILE A 20 -34.71 -9.54 6.64
N MET A 21 -34.89 -8.58 7.54
CA MET A 21 -33.83 -7.65 7.95
C MET A 21 -32.64 -8.36 8.61
N THR A 22 -32.87 -9.36 9.46
CA THR A 22 -31.77 -10.11 10.11
C THR A 22 -30.95 -10.94 9.12
N ILE A 23 -31.61 -11.56 8.13
CA ILE A 23 -30.92 -12.29 7.06
C ILE A 23 -30.06 -11.33 6.22
N LEU A 24 -30.62 -10.17 5.84
CA LEU A 24 -29.89 -9.16 5.07
C LEU A 24 -28.70 -8.57 5.85
N MET A 25 -28.84 -8.35 7.16
CA MET A 25 -27.74 -7.85 8.00
C MET A 25 -26.59 -8.87 8.10
N MET A 26 -26.88 -10.17 8.20
CA MET A 26 -25.84 -11.20 8.25
C MET A 26 -25.06 -11.30 6.94
N ALA A 27 -25.72 -11.18 5.78
CA ALA A 27 -25.06 -11.16 4.48
C ALA A 27 -24.13 -9.94 4.29
N ALA A 28 -24.50 -8.78 4.85
CA ALA A 28 -23.72 -7.55 4.74
C ALA A 28 -22.43 -7.54 5.58
N ILE A 29 -22.34 -8.32 6.66
CA ILE A 29 -21.14 -8.35 7.51
C ILE A 29 -19.96 -9.00 6.77
N SER A 30 -20.22 -10.05 5.97
CA SER A 30 -19.18 -10.75 5.21
C SER A 30 -18.52 -9.88 4.13
N SER A 31 -19.16 -8.79 3.68
CA SER A 31 -18.58 -7.93 2.63
C SER A 31 -17.48 -7.00 3.15
N PHE A 32 -17.43 -6.69 4.45
CA PHE A 32 -16.44 -5.75 4.97
C PHE A 32 -15.03 -6.34 5.01
N THR A 33 -14.86 -7.62 5.34
CA THR A 33 -13.54 -8.28 5.31
C THR A 33 -13.00 -8.43 3.89
N PHE A 34 -13.88 -8.74 2.92
CA PHE A 34 -13.53 -8.78 1.50
C PHE A 34 -13.10 -7.41 0.96
N TYR A 35 -13.75 -6.33 1.43
CA TYR A 35 -13.38 -4.96 1.08
C TYR A 35 -11.93 -4.66 1.47
N TYR A 36 -11.56 -4.84 2.75
CA TYR A 36 -10.19 -4.55 3.21
C TYR A 36 -9.11 -5.37 2.50
N LYS A 37 -9.41 -6.66 2.23
CA LYS A 37 -8.51 -7.53 1.44
C LYS A 37 -8.27 -6.97 0.03
N THR A 38 -9.32 -6.52 -0.65
CA THR A 38 -9.21 -6.00 -2.03
C THR A 38 -8.34 -4.73 -2.09
N PHE A 39 -8.47 -3.82 -1.12
CA PHE A 39 -7.63 -2.62 -1.05
C PHE A 39 -6.16 -2.96 -0.79
N ALA A 40 -5.90 -3.86 0.17
CA ALA A 40 -4.56 -4.31 0.49
C ALA A 40 -3.89 -4.98 -0.72
N GLU A 41 -4.60 -5.90 -1.38
CA GLU A 41 -4.13 -6.62 -2.56
C GLU A 41 -3.84 -5.65 -3.72
N THR A 42 -4.73 -4.69 -3.97
CA THR A 42 -4.53 -3.66 -5.00
C THR A 42 -3.31 -2.80 -4.69
N ARG A 43 -3.19 -2.31 -3.44
CA ARG A 43 -2.07 -1.47 -2.99
C ARG A 43 -0.74 -2.21 -3.13
N LEU A 44 -0.65 -3.41 -2.56
CA LEU A 44 0.60 -4.18 -2.60
C LEU A 44 0.94 -4.67 -3.99
N THR A 45 -0.03 -5.06 -4.82
CA THR A 45 0.24 -5.47 -6.21
C THR A 45 0.78 -4.30 -7.03
N ASN A 46 0.25 -3.10 -6.84
CA ASN A 46 0.75 -1.90 -7.50
C ASN A 46 2.16 -1.53 -7.01
N LEU A 47 2.44 -1.66 -5.72
CA LEU A 47 3.80 -1.49 -5.19
C LEU A 47 4.77 -2.55 -5.73
N GLN A 48 4.35 -3.81 -5.81
CA GLN A 48 5.12 -4.89 -6.41
C GLN A 48 5.48 -4.54 -7.86
N LYS A 49 4.51 -4.14 -8.67
CA LYS A 49 4.73 -3.72 -10.06
C LYS A 49 5.68 -2.52 -10.15
N LEU A 50 5.56 -1.55 -9.23
CA LEU A 50 6.45 -0.39 -9.18
C LEU A 50 7.91 -0.81 -8.93
N ILE A 51 8.13 -1.71 -7.96
CA ILE A 51 9.48 -2.22 -7.66
C ILE A 51 10.02 -3.06 -8.82
N GLU A 52 9.21 -3.96 -9.39
CA GLU A 52 9.59 -4.77 -10.56
C GLU A 52 9.94 -3.89 -11.76
N TYR A 53 9.16 -2.84 -12.01
CA TYR A 53 9.47 -1.84 -13.02
C TYR A 53 10.79 -1.13 -12.73
N GLY A 54 11.03 -0.75 -11.47
CA GLY A 54 12.31 -0.19 -11.04
C GLY A 54 13.50 -1.12 -11.30
N VAL A 55 13.35 -2.43 -11.08
CA VAL A 55 14.39 -3.44 -11.40
C VAL A 55 14.67 -3.52 -12.89
N ILE A 56 13.64 -3.49 -13.73
CA ILE A 56 13.80 -3.47 -15.19
C ILE A 56 14.51 -2.19 -15.63
N LYS A 57 14.11 -1.05 -15.06
CA LYS A 57 14.61 0.27 -15.40
C LYS A 57 16.07 0.45 -15.00
N ALA A 58 16.43 0.01 -13.79
CA ALA A 58 17.82 0.01 -13.30
C ALA A 58 18.77 -0.75 -14.24
N ARG A 59 18.34 -1.92 -14.75
CA ARG A 59 19.11 -2.73 -15.70
C ARG A 59 19.20 -2.12 -17.09
N THR A 60 18.10 -1.53 -17.56
CA THR A 60 18.01 -0.99 -18.93
C THR A 60 18.85 0.27 -19.06
N ASP A 61 18.79 1.14 -18.07
CA ASP A 61 19.44 2.45 -18.10
C ASP A 61 20.81 2.42 -17.40
N ASN A 62 21.18 1.29 -16.80
CA ASN A 62 22.41 1.11 -16.02
C ASN A 62 22.57 2.19 -14.93
N LYS A 63 21.47 2.51 -14.25
CA LYS A 63 21.39 3.49 -13.17
C LYS A 63 20.79 2.88 -11.91
N THR A 64 21.06 3.51 -10.77
CA THR A 64 20.44 3.12 -9.50
C THR A 64 19.01 3.62 -9.49
N VAL A 65 18.06 2.78 -9.07
CA VAL A 65 16.67 3.19 -8.86
C VAL A 65 16.36 3.19 -7.37
N ILE A 66 15.73 4.26 -6.91
CA ILE A 66 15.28 4.42 -5.53
C ILE A 66 13.75 4.43 -5.52
N VAL A 67 13.15 3.67 -4.61
CA VAL A 67 11.70 3.68 -4.34
C VAL A 67 11.50 4.09 -2.88
N CYS A 68 10.74 5.17 -2.64
CA CYS A 68 10.50 5.69 -1.31
C CYS A 68 9.09 6.27 -1.18
N ALA A 69 8.60 6.40 0.06
CA ALA A 69 7.44 7.24 0.32
C ALA A 69 7.80 8.71 0.10
N ALA A 70 6.93 9.46 -0.55
CA ALA A 70 7.08 10.89 -0.78
C ALA A 70 6.52 11.69 0.40
N THR A 71 7.16 12.81 0.74
CA THR A 71 6.63 13.73 1.75
C THR A 71 5.35 14.42 1.27
N PRO A 72 4.48 14.90 2.18
CA PRO A 72 3.27 15.62 1.81
C PRO A 72 3.52 16.85 0.93
N ASP A 73 4.66 17.53 1.13
CA ASP A 73 5.07 18.72 0.38
C ASP A 73 5.50 18.42 -1.07
N SER A 74 5.65 17.14 -1.43
CA SER A 74 6.03 16.70 -2.77
C SER A 74 4.90 16.83 -3.80
N PHE A 75 3.69 17.19 -3.38
CA PHE A 75 2.51 17.28 -4.24
C PHE A 75 1.97 18.70 -4.31
N ASP A 76 1.57 19.13 -5.50
CA ASP A 76 0.90 20.40 -5.67
C ASP A 76 -0.54 20.39 -5.10
N GLY A 77 -1.18 21.55 -5.04
CA GLY A 77 -2.57 21.68 -4.57
C GLY A 77 -3.62 20.94 -5.40
N THR A 78 -3.22 20.33 -6.53
CA THR A 78 -4.06 19.48 -7.38
C THR A 78 -3.79 17.98 -7.18
N GLY A 79 -2.84 17.61 -6.31
CA GLY A 79 -2.45 16.23 -6.03
C GLY A 79 -1.51 15.63 -7.07
N LYS A 80 -0.89 16.46 -7.92
CA LYS A 80 0.14 16.03 -8.86
C LYS A 80 1.52 16.14 -8.22
N LEU A 81 2.38 15.15 -8.47
CA LEU A 81 3.76 15.16 -7.99
C LEU A 81 4.52 16.35 -8.61
N ASP A 82 5.09 17.21 -7.76
CA ASP A 82 5.99 18.28 -8.16
C ASP A 82 7.44 17.81 -7.99
N GLY A 83 8.15 17.71 -9.12
CA GLY A 83 9.55 17.31 -9.13
C GLY A 83 10.47 18.33 -8.44
N ASN A 84 10.05 19.56 -8.19
CA ASN A 84 10.92 20.54 -7.52
C ASN A 84 10.88 20.44 -5.98
N SER A 85 9.76 19.97 -5.42
CA SER A 85 9.58 19.80 -3.98
C SER A 85 9.65 18.34 -3.53
N PHE A 86 9.82 17.41 -4.46
CA PHE A 86 9.87 15.99 -4.17
C PHE A 86 11.02 15.64 -3.21
N ALA A 87 10.67 14.96 -2.11
CA ALA A 87 11.61 14.42 -1.16
C ALA A 87 11.12 13.06 -0.63
N CYS A 88 12.08 12.16 -0.37
CA CYS A 88 11.80 10.89 0.30
C CYS A 88 11.56 11.10 1.80
N ALA A 89 10.56 10.43 2.35
CA ALA A 89 10.35 10.34 3.79
C ALA A 89 11.50 9.55 4.44
N ASN A 90 12.04 10.05 5.55
CA ASN A 90 13.09 9.39 6.31
C ASN A 90 12.49 8.53 7.45
N SER A 91 11.67 7.55 7.07
CA SER A 91 10.96 6.66 8.00
C SER A 91 10.79 5.29 7.36
N THR A 92 10.85 4.23 8.17
CA THR A 92 10.47 2.86 7.75
C THR A 92 8.95 2.68 7.68
N SER A 93 8.19 3.56 8.33
CA SER A 93 6.74 3.65 8.18
C SER A 93 6.41 4.61 7.05
N TRP A 94 5.93 4.04 5.94
CA TRP A 94 5.42 4.76 4.76
C TRP A 94 3.93 5.09 4.88
N VAL A 95 3.27 4.58 5.92
CA VAL A 95 1.86 4.85 6.21
C VAL A 95 1.01 4.64 4.95
N ASP A 96 0.23 5.64 4.54
CA ASP A 96 -0.60 5.62 3.36
C ASP A 96 -0.03 6.53 2.26
N ASP A 97 1.18 7.04 2.47
CA ASP A 97 1.75 8.13 1.69
C ASP A 97 1.95 7.70 0.23
N PRO A 98 1.94 8.65 -0.72
CA PRO A 98 2.31 8.36 -2.10
C PRO A 98 3.71 7.77 -2.17
N ILE A 99 3.94 6.84 -3.08
CA ILE A 99 5.25 6.18 -3.25
C ILE A 99 5.80 6.57 -4.61
N VAL A 100 7.07 6.97 -4.66
CA VAL A 100 7.71 7.43 -5.90
C VAL A 100 8.94 6.58 -6.15
N ALA A 101 9.16 6.27 -7.43
CA ALA A 101 10.37 5.65 -7.94
C ALA A 101 11.10 6.64 -8.84
N PHE A 102 12.41 6.80 -8.63
CA PHE A 102 13.27 7.64 -9.45
C PHE A 102 14.62 6.96 -9.72
N GLU A 103 15.21 7.31 -10.86
CA GLU A 103 16.61 7.00 -11.16
C GLU A 103 17.50 8.03 -10.50
N SER A 104 18.45 7.55 -9.70
CA SER A 104 19.49 8.33 -9.06
C SER A 104 20.80 8.24 -9.85
N ALA A 105 21.36 9.39 -10.22
CA ALA A 105 22.63 9.46 -10.94
C ALA A 105 23.84 9.20 -10.01
N ASP A 106 23.76 9.65 -8.77
CA ASP A 106 24.81 9.53 -7.75
C ASP A 106 24.68 8.28 -6.86
N GLY A 107 23.55 7.57 -6.98
CA GLY A 107 23.21 6.38 -6.20
C GLY A 107 22.72 6.66 -4.78
N THR A 108 22.45 7.93 -4.45
CA THR A 108 21.90 8.34 -3.15
C THR A 108 20.37 8.25 -3.14
N ASP A 109 19.79 8.26 -1.95
CA ASP A 109 18.34 8.33 -1.72
C ASP A 109 17.82 9.78 -1.66
N ILE A 110 18.70 10.76 -1.91
CA ILE A 110 18.35 12.18 -1.95
C ILE A 110 18.07 12.53 -3.40
N TYR A 111 16.82 12.89 -3.68
CA TYR A 111 16.44 13.29 -5.03
C TYR A 111 17.00 14.67 -5.39
N ASN A 112 17.68 14.74 -6.53
CA ASN A 112 18.15 15.98 -7.15
C ASN A 112 17.51 16.17 -8.51
N GLY A 113 16.55 17.10 -8.63
CA GLY A 113 15.82 17.33 -9.89
C GLY A 113 16.66 17.80 -11.08
N ALA A 114 17.94 18.15 -10.89
CA ALA A 114 18.86 18.47 -11.99
C ALA A 114 19.54 17.22 -12.59
N GLU A 115 19.68 16.15 -11.82
CA GLU A 115 20.47 14.96 -12.19
C GLU A 115 19.65 13.67 -12.21
N ASP A 116 18.61 13.61 -11.37
CA ASP A 116 17.75 12.46 -11.20
C ASP A 116 16.50 12.54 -12.05
N THR A 117 15.84 11.40 -12.25
CA THR A 117 14.66 11.33 -13.10
C THR A 117 13.58 10.49 -12.44
N ILE A 118 12.42 11.07 -12.19
CA ILE A 118 11.24 10.35 -11.70
C ILE A 118 10.73 9.43 -12.81
N ILE A 119 10.63 8.12 -12.54
CA ILE A 119 10.23 7.11 -13.52
C ILE A 119 8.79 6.65 -13.35
N ALA A 120 8.28 6.66 -12.13
CA ALA A 120 6.92 6.25 -11.81
C ALA A 120 6.52 6.70 -10.40
N ASN A 121 5.22 6.85 -10.19
CA ASN A 121 4.66 7.13 -8.88
C ASN A 121 3.37 6.34 -8.66
N MET A 122 3.06 6.15 -7.39
CA MET A 122 1.86 5.53 -6.88
C MET A 122 1.15 6.56 -6.00
N PRO A 123 -0.14 6.83 -6.21
CA PRO A 123 -0.88 7.84 -5.45
C PRO A 123 -1.00 7.44 -3.98
N GLN A 124 -1.53 8.32 -3.14
CA GLN A 124 -1.90 7.98 -1.76
C GLN A 124 -2.88 6.79 -1.74
N GLY A 125 -2.82 5.96 -0.70
CA GLY A 125 -3.76 4.84 -0.53
C GLY A 125 -5.11 5.26 0.07
N HIS A 126 -5.69 4.38 0.89
CA HIS A 126 -7.02 4.57 1.48
C HIS A 126 -7.01 4.29 2.99
N GLY A 127 -6.07 4.92 3.70
CA GLY A 127 -5.92 4.85 5.15
C GLY A 127 -5.34 3.54 5.67
N GLY A 128 -4.60 2.80 4.84
CA GLY A 128 -3.76 1.68 5.27
C GLY A 128 -2.38 2.17 5.71
N HIS A 129 -1.57 1.27 6.27
CA HIS A 129 -0.22 1.55 6.71
C HIS A 129 0.76 0.57 6.07
N ILE A 130 1.81 1.09 5.43
CA ILE A 130 2.91 0.32 4.86
C ILE A 130 4.14 0.47 5.75
N TYR A 131 4.75 -0.66 6.10
CA TYR A 131 5.96 -0.76 6.91
C TYR A 131 7.05 -1.48 6.13
N VAL A 132 8.23 -0.86 6.03
CA VAL A 132 9.41 -1.40 5.35
C VAL A 132 10.28 -2.12 6.36
N ASN A 133 10.17 -3.44 6.40
CA ASN A 133 10.89 -4.33 7.31
C ASN A 133 12.00 -5.07 6.55
N LEU A 134 12.95 -4.29 6.02
CA LEU A 134 14.13 -4.81 5.32
C LEU A 134 15.35 -4.83 6.25
N ALA A 135 16.33 -5.68 5.94
CA ALA A 135 17.58 -5.74 6.69
C ALA A 135 18.27 -4.35 6.72
N GLY A 136 18.58 -3.87 7.93
CA GLY A 136 19.17 -2.54 8.13
C GLY A 136 18.17 -1.40 8.29
N ASN A 137 16.85 -1.69 8.31
CA ASN A 137 15.77 -0.72 8.51
C ASN A 137 15.87 0.53 7.60
N PRO A 138 16.02 0.36 6.28
CA PRO A 138 16.12 1.49 5.37
C PRO A 138 14.76 2.18 5.20
N SER A 139 14.78 3.51 5.08
CA SER A 139 13.61 4.33 4.76
C SER A 139 13.22 4.29 3.27
N SER A 140 14.12 3.79 2.42
CA SER A 140 13.93 3.66 0.98
C SER A 140 14.34 2.26 0.51
N ILE A 141 13.92 1.91 -0.70
CA ILE A 141 14.35 0.70 -1.39
C ILE A 141 15.33 1.13 -2.48
N ARG A 142 16.55 0.61 -2.44
CA ARG A 142 17.60 0.90 -3.43
C ARG A 142 17.83 -0.32 -4.30
N ILE A 143 17.81 -0.10 -5.61
CA ILE A 143 18.04 -1.10 -6.64
C ILE A 143 19.27 -0.68 -7.43
N ASN A 144 20.30 -1.53 -7.43
CA ASN A 144 21.54 -1.26 -8.15
C ASN A 144 21.35 -1.41 -9.67
N PRO A 145 22.28 -0.89 -10.50
CA PRO A 145 22.24 -1.03 -11.97
C PRO A 145 22.18 -2.47 -12.49
N ASN A 146 22.65 -3.46 -11.72
CA ASN A 146 22.50 -4.88 -12.06
C ASN A 146 21.09 -5.44 -11.76
N GLY A 147 20.19 -4.61 -11.23
CA GLY A 147 18.85 -4.96 -10.78
C GLY A 147 18.81 -5.82 -9.52
N PHE A 148 19.87 -5.80 -8.71
CA PHE A 148 19.88 -6.38 -7.38
C PHE A 148 19.49 -5.34 -6.33
N MET A 149 18.81 -5.80 -5.28
CA MET A 149 18.41 -4.94 -4.16
C MET A 149 19.64 -4.63 -3.31
N ALA A 150 19.98 -3.36 -3.19
CA ALA A 150 21.06 -2.89 -2.33
C ALA A 150 20.61 -2.79 -0.86
N THR A 151 19.32 -2.58 -0.62
CA THR A 151 18.70 -2.42 0.71
C THR A 151 18.41 -3.73 1.45
N GLY A 152 19.00 -4.84 1.01
CA GLY A 152 18.90 -6.13 1.70
C GLY A 152 17.61 -6.91 1.44
N ASN A 153 17.51 -8.07 2.09
CA ASN A 153 16.33 -8.93 2.07
C ASN A 153 15.36 -8.58 3.20
N GLY A 154 14.08 -8.91 3.03
CA GLY A 154 13.07 -8.71 4.06
C GLY A 154 11.66 -8.73 3.53
N ASN A 155 10.79 -7.96 4.18
CA ASN A 155 9.40 -7.82 3.81
C ASN A 155 8.92 -6.38 3.90
N ILE A 156 7.90 -6.06 3.11
CA ILE A 156 7.15 -4.81 3.19
C ILE A 156 5.74 -5.19 3.61
N THR A 157 5.33 -4.82 4.81
CA THR A 157 4.02 -5.19 5.38
C THR A 157 3.01 -4.11 5.07
N TYR A 158 1.82 -4.50 4.64
CA TYR A 158 0.62 -3.69 4.63
C TYR A 158 -0.28 -4.07 5.80
N CYS A 159 -0.76 -3.08 6.53
CA CYS A 159 -1.76 -3.22 7.57
C CYS A 159 -2.95 -2.32 7.25
N ASP A 160 -4.17 -2.83 7.39
CA ASP A 160 -5.35 -1.98 7.28
C ASP A 160 -5.45 -1.02 8.49
N LYS A 161 -6.32 -0.02 8.39
CA LYS A 161 -6.56 0.96 9.46
C LYS A 161 -6.87 0.34 10.83
N SER A 162 -7.47 -0.85 10.85
CA SER A 162 -7.87 -1.54 12.08
C SER A 162 -6.91 -2.65 12.52
N ASN A 163 -5.80 -2.84 11.81
CA ASN A 163 -4.83 -3.93 12.02
C ASN A 163 -5.46 -5.34 12.06
N LYS A 164 -6.62 -5.52 11.42
CA LYS A 164 -7.33 -6.80 11.30
C LYS A 164 -6.92 -7.59 10.06
N TYR A 165 -6.49 -6.91 9.01
CA TYR A 165 -6.01 -7.51 7.78
C TYR A 165 -4.57 -7.09 7.53
N GLN A 166 -3.73 -8.08 7.30
CA GLN A 166 -2.31 -7.91 7.03
C GLN A 166 -1.96 -8.69 5.77
N ALA A 167 -1.10 -8.09 4.95
CA ALA A 167 -0.48 -8.73 3.79
C ALA A 167 0.95 -8.22 3.67
N ALA A 168 1.79 -8.90 2.91
CA ALA A 168 3.18 -8.51 2.76
C ALA A 168 3.71 -8.73 1.34
N LEU A 169 4.73 -7.97 0.99
CA LEU A 169 5.62 -8.25 -0.11
C LEU A 169 6.93 -8.80 0.45
N ILE A 170 7.33 -9.98 0.00
CA ILE A 170 8.63 -10.55 0.34
C ILE A 170 9.62 -10.13 -0.75
N THR A 171 10.73 -9.53 -0.36
CA THR A 171 11.78 -9.07 -1.28
C THR A 171 13.08 -9.83 -1.03
N ASN A 172 13.81 -10.14 -2.11
CA ASN A 172 15.11 -10.78 -2.02
C ASN A 172 16.22 -9.95 -2.69
N LEU A 173 17.47 -10.35 -2.50
CA LEU A 173 18.64 -9.63 -3.03
C LEU A 173 18.67 -9.56 -4.57
N VAL A 174 18.02 -10.49 -5.27
CA VAL A 174 18.02 -10.52 -6.75
C VAL A 174 16.91 -9.67 -7.38
N GLY A 175 16.19 -8.87 -6.59
CA GLY A 175 15.13 -7.98 -7.09
C GLY A 175 13.80 -8.67 -7.35
N ARG A 176 13.60 -9.90 -6.85
CA ARG A 176 12.30 -10.56 -6.91
C ARG A 176 11.44 -10.10 -5.75
N VAL A 177 10.21 -9.72 -6.07
CA VAL A 177 9.17 -9.32 -5.12
C VAL A 177 8.00 -10.28 -5.24
N VAL A 178 7.46 -10.74 -4.11
CA VAL A 178 6.35 -11.69 -4.08
C VAL A 178 5.30 -11.26 -3.08
N TYR A 179 4.07 -11.12 -3.54
CA TYR A 179 2.91 -10.93 -2.68
C TYR A 179 2.56 -12.18 -1.85
N THR A 180 2.19 -11.97 -0.60
CA THR A 180 1.62 -12.98 0.30
C THR A 180 0.57 -12.37 1.23
N ASP A 181 -0.54 -13.06 1.46
CA ASP A 181 -1.53 -12.75 2.50
C ASP A 181 -1.45 -13.71 3.69
N SER A 182 -0.37 -14.49 3.77
CA SER A 182 -0.08 -15.32 4.94
C SER A 182 0.14 -14.41 6.17
N PRO A 183 -0.49 -14.70 7.32
CA PRO A 183 -0.23 -13.94 8.55
C PRO A 183 1.17 -14.20 9.11
N THR A 184 1.83 -15.29 8.70
CA THR A 184 3.12 -15.73 9.22
C THR A 184 4.19 -15.77 8.13
N LYS A 185 5.40 -15.37 8.51
CA LYS A 185 6.62 -15.50 7.69
C LYS A 185 7.03 -16.96 7.55
N ASP A 186 7.65 -17.31 6.42
CA ASP A 186 8.35 -18.60 6.26
C ASP A 186 9.51 -18.67 7.28
N GLY A 187 9.37 -19.56 8.27
CA GLY A 187 10.30 -19.67 9.41
C GLY A 187 9.73 -19.21 10.77
N GLY A 188 8.49 -18.72 10.80
CA GLY A 188 7.80 -18.30 12.02
C GLY A 188 7.89 -16.79 12.30
N GLY A 189 6.92 -16.28 13.06
CA GLY A 189 6.76 -14.85 13.35
C GLY A 189 5.76 -14.15 12.44
N LEU A 190 5.08 -13.12 12.96
CA LEU A 190 4.08 -12.34 12.23
C LEU A 190 4.73 -11.30 11.32
N TYR A 191 4.02 -10.88 10.28
CA TYR A 191 4.31 -9.61 9.62
C TYR A 191 3.88 -8.49 10.57
N THR A 192 4.85 -7.68 11.03
CA THR A 192 4.60 -6.65 12.05
C THR A 192 4.11 -5.37 11.40
N CYS A 193 3.15 -4.72 12.06
CA CYS A 193 2.70 -3.35 11.79
C CYS A 193 3.45 -2.34 12.66
N GLU A 194 4.71 -2.66 12.98
CA GLU A 194 5.59 -1.94 13.91
C GLU A 194 7.00 -1.93 13.34
#